data_AF-A0A7Y1XHX2-F1
#
_entry.id   AF-A0A7Y1XHX2-F1
#
_cell.length_a   1.000
_cell.length_b   1.000
_cell.length_c   1.000
_cell.angle_alpha   90.00
_cell.angle_beta   90.00
_cell.angle_gamma   90.00
#
_symmetry.space_group_name_H-M   'P 1'
#
loop_
_entity.id
_entity.type
_entity.pdbx_description
1 polymer ?
#
loop_
_entity_poly.entity_id
_entity_poly.type
_entity_poly.pdbx_seq_one_letter_code
_entity_poly.pdbx_strand_id
1 'polypeptide(L)'
;MNLFSLNPFSLNLLKKTCLGSAMLAAPVLMSSQAFAQTALSADNEPNEKNPGVEIVRPLEDLAAVVRPHPVDRDFINTALVLTDTGGRDSVTYCVAYNQRGNAIGRGYTKVPGNGVRLVFASDLSNGVDFLGKIRCKSRDRVSGTAYIIGAEFSDTRVNNLHDRAGSVISVPVVISR
;
A
#
# COMPACT_ATOMS: atom_id res chain seq x y z
N MET A 1 -31.00 25.18 -39.29
CA MET A 1 -31.55 26.31 -38.51
C MET A 1 -31.30 26.04 -37.03
N ASN A 2 -30.87 27.08 -36.29
CA ASN A 2 -30.33 27.11 -34.91
C ASN A 2 -28.92 26.47 -34.79
N LEU A 3 -27.76 27.16 -34.78
CA LEU A 3 -27.30 28.48 -34.29
C LEU A 3 -27.51 28.70 -32.78
N PHE A 4 -26.40 28.84 -32.05
CA PHE A 4 -26.12 29.38 -30.69
C PHE A 4 -25.07 28.48 -30.01
N SER A 5 -24.03 28.91 -29.31
CA SER A 5 -23.39 30.20 -29.07
C SER A 5 -22.07 29.86 -28.34
N LEU A 6 -20.93 30.31 -28.84
CA LEU A 6 -19.63 30.14 -28.17
C LEU A 6 -19.47 31.27 -27.14
N ASN A 7 -19.10 30.94 -25.90
CA ASN A 7 -18.70 31.91 -24.89
C ASN A 7 -17.16 31.99 -24.79
N PRO A 8 -16.55 33.18 -24.97
CA PRO A 8 -15.14 33.43 -24.66
C PRO A 8 -15.01 34.36 -23.43
N PHE A 9 -14.41 33.88 -22.35
CA PHE A 9 -14.00 34.67 -21.18
C PHE A 9 -12.85 33.89 -20.51
N SER A 10 -11.73 34.44 -20.03
CA SER A 10 -11.24 35.80 -19.95
C SER A 10 -9.73 35.70 -19.72
N LEU A 11 -8.92 36.37 -20.55
CA LEU A 11 -7.50 36.62 -20.29
C LEU A 11 -7.39 37.69 -19.20
N ASN A 12 -6.84 37.35 -18.04
CA ASN A 12 -6.37 38.35 -17.08
C ASN A 12 -4.86 38.27 -16.94
N LEU A 13 -4.27 39.20 -17.68
CA LEU A 13 -2.90 39.69 -17.64
C LEU A 13 -2.68 40.45 -16.32
N LEU A 14 -1.82 39.97 -15.43
CA LEU A 14 -1.23 40.84 -14.41
C LEU A 14 0.28 40.63 -14.36
N LYS A 15 0.97 41.50 -15.12
CA LYS A 15 2.37 41.83 -14.91
C LYS A 15 2.47 42.62 -13.61
N LYS A 16 3.33 42.19 -12.68
CA LYS A 16 3.93 43.11 -11.71
C LYS A 16 5.35 42.66 -11.40
N THR A 17 6.28 43.31 -12.07
CA THR A 17 7.69 43.46 -11.71
C THR A 17 7.80 44.28 -10.41
N CYS A 18 8.66 43.87 -9.50
CA CYS A 18 9.47 44.79 -8.69
C CYS A 18 10.79 44.09 -8.34
N LEU A 19 11.87 44.63 -8.91
CA LEU A 19 13.23 44.43 -8.44
C LEU A 19 13.33 44.90 -6.99
N GLY A 20 13.98 44.10 -6.16
CA GLY A 20 14.45 44.49 -4.83
C GLY A 20 15.79 43.82 -4.57
N SER A 21 16.87 44.56 -4.83
CA SER A 21 18.24 44.21 -4.48
C SER A 21 18.45 44.24 -2.96
N ALA A 22 19.57 43.64 -2.55
CA ALA A 22 20.18 43.65 -1.22
C ALA A 22 19.73 42.53 -0.26
N MET A 23 20.44 41.41 -0.29
CA MET A 23 20.74 40.69 0.94
C MET A 23 22.23 40.38 1.05
N LEU A 24 22.74 40.81 2.19
CA LEU A 24 24.09 40.64 2.69
C LEU A 24 24.49 39.17 2.70
N ALA A 25 25.73 38.91 2.28
CA ALA A 25 26.38 37.63 2.44
C ALA A 25 26.62 37.35 3.93
N ALA A 26 25.86 36.41 4.49
CA ALA A 26 26.16 35.77 5.76
C ALA A 26 26.81 34.40 5.47
N PRO A 27 27.98 34.08 6.05
CA PRO A 27 28.52 32.73 6.00
C PRO A 27 27.67 31.84 6.91
N VAL A 28 26.71 31.13 6.33
CA VAL A 28 26.05 30.02 7.03
C VAL A 28 27.07 28.90 7.12
N LEU A 29 27.59 28.70 8.34
CA LEU A 29 28.29 27.50 8.76
C LEU A 29 27.42 26.29 8.36
N MET A 30 27.79 25.65 7.25
CA MET A 30 27.28 24.33 6.87
C MET A 30 27.75 23.35 7.94
N SER A 31 26.93 23.22 8.98
CA SER A 31 26.98 22.11 9.90
C SER A 31 26.63 20.87 9.09
N SER A 32 27.67 20.11 8.75
CA SER A 32 27.60 18.76 8.20
C SER A 32 26.84 17.87 9.18
N GLN A 33 25.51 17.94 9.17
CA GLN A 33 24.69 16.97 9.88
C GLN A 33 24.87 15.64 9.14
N ALA A 34 25.61 14.77 9.80
CA ALA A 34 25.92 13.43 9.38
C ALA A 34 24.67 12.71 8.90
N PHE A 35 24.77 12.12 7.71
CA PHE A 35 23.86 11.09 7.23
C PHE A 35 23.97 9.86 8.15
N ALA A 36 23.32 9.91 9.31
CA ALA A 36 23.05 8.76 10.15
C ALA A 36 21.62 8.27 9.86
N GLN A 37 21.36 7.92 8.61
CA GLN A 37 20.16 7.18 8.23
C GLN A 37 20.62 5.93 7.49
N THR A 38 19.85 4.84 7.66
CA THR A 38 19.96 3.55 6.97
C THR A 38 21.06 2.58 7.42
N ALA A 39 20.94 2.05 8.65
CA ALA A 39 21.50 0.74 9.00
C ALA A 39 20.50 -0.25 9.63
N LEU A 40 19.26 0.18 9.93
CA LEU A 40 18.23 -0.67 10.56
C LEU A 40 17.13 -1.17 9.58
N SER A 41 17.31 -0.95 8.27
CA SER A 41 16.22 -1.18 7.30
C SER A 41 16.38 -2.45 6.44
N ALA A 42 17.55 -3.10 6.44
CA ALA A 42 17.80 -4.24 5.56
C ALA A 42 17.00 -5.50 5.95
N ASP A 43 16.76 -5.72 7.24
CA ASP A 43 16.05 -6.92 7.73
C ASP A 43 14.52 -6.79 7.68
N ASN A 44 14.00 -5.60 7.38
CA ASN A 44 12.57 -5.31 7.43
C ASN A 44 11.85 -5.39 6.09
N GLU A 45 12.54 -5.67 4.99
CA GLU A 45 11.91 -5.87 3.69
C GLU A 45 11.27 -7.27 3.57
N PRO A 46 10.14 -7.41 2.83
CA PRO A 46 9.58 -8.71 2.50
C PRO A 46 10.60 -9.54 1.71
N ASN A 47 11.04 -10.65 2.29
CA ASN A 47 12.08 -11.49 1.70
C ASN A 47 11.87 -12.99 2.00
N GLU A 48 12.52 -13.82 1.19
CA GLU A 48 12.51 -15.28 1.29
C GLU A 48 13.28 -15.81 2.52
N LYS A 49 14.22 -15.03 3.05
CA LYS A 49 15.06 -15.44 4.18
C LYS A 49 14.27 -15.52 5.50
N ASN A 50 13.23 -14.70 5.64
CA ASN A 50 12.32 -14.72 6.78
C ASN A 50 10.88 -14.47 6.30
N PRO A 51 10.23 -15.51 5.73
CA PRO A 51 8.97 -15.36 5.01
C PRO A 51 7.75 -15.24 5.94
N GLY A 52 7.90 -15.54 7.23
CA GLY A 52 6.79 -15.61 8.18
C GLY A 52 5.95 -16.88 7.99
N VAL A 53 4.66 -16.81 8.33
CA VAL A 53 3.72 -17.93 8.27
C VAL A 53 3.11 -18.04 6.87
N GLU A 54 2.87 -19.25 6.39
CA GLU A 54 2.11 -19.46 5.15
C GLU A 54 0.64 -19.15 5.38
N ILE A 55 0.10 -18.20 4.61
CA ILE A 55 -1.29 -17.79 4.66
C ILE A 55 -2.05 -18.58 3.60
N VAL A 56 -2.79 -19.59 4.06
CA VAL A 56 -3.65 -20.41 3.22
C VAL A 56 -5.10 -20.08 3.54
N ARG A 57 -5.75 -19.28 2.69
CA ARG A 57 -7.17 -18.95 2.80
C ARG A 57 -7.93 -19.45 1.57
N PRO A 58 -8.69 -20.56 1.66
CA PRO A 58 -9.51 -21.03 0.56
C PRO A 58 -10.60 -20.00 0.21
N LEU A 59 -11.12 -20.07 -1.02
CA LEU A 59 -12.13 -19.13 -1.50
C LEU A 59 -13.44 -19.23 -0.71
N GLU A 60 -13.76 -20.41 -0.18
CA GLU A 60 -14.94 -20.63 0.68
C GLU A 60 -14.92 -19.79 1.97
N ASP A 61 -13.73 -19.52 2.53
CA ASP A 61 -13.58 -18.68 3.72
C ASP A 61 -13.89 -17.20 3.44
N LEU A 62 -13.84 -16.78 2.17
CA LEU A 62 -14.16 -15.40 1.79
C LEU A 62 -15.63 -15.07 2.10
N ALA A 63 -16.54 -15.99 1.80
CA ALA A 63 -17.96 -15.79 2.02
C ALA A 63 -18.30 -15.65 3.51
N ALA A 64 -17.53 -16.31 4.39
CA ALA A 64 -17.68 -16.21 5.83
C ALA A 64 -17.22 -14.84 6.36
N VAL A 65 -16.16 -14.26 5.78
CA VAL A 65 -15.60 -12.97 6.26
C VAL A 65 -16.30 -11.75 5.66
N VAL A 66 -16.82 -11.86 4.43
CA VAL A 66 -17.58 -10.77 3.78
C VAL A 66 -18.97 -10.60 4.40
N ARG A 67 -19.52 -11.63 5.05
CA ARG A 67 -20.80 -11.52 5.75
C ARG A 67 -20.59 -10.82 7.10
N PRO A 68 -21.24 -9.67 7.35
CA PRO A 68 -21.18 -9.01 8.65
C PRO A 68 -21.59 -10.00 9.74
N HIS A 69 -20.67 -10.32 10.65
CA HIS A 69 -21.02 -11.14 11.81
C HIS A 69 -21.83 -10.26 12.78
N PRO A 70 -23.04 -10.67 13.18
CA PRO A 70 -23.92 -9.83 14.02
C PRO A 70 -23.35 -9.55 15.42
N VAL A 71 -22.27 -10.24 15.81
CA VAL A 71 -21.65 -10.17 17.14
C VAL A 71 -20.53 -9.11 17.21
N ASP A 72 -19.99 -8.69 16.07
CA ASP A 72 -18.82 -7.81 16.01
C ASP A 72 -19.04 -6.65 15.03
N ARG A 73 -19.79 -5.64 15.49
CA ARG A 73 -20.20 -4.48 14.68
C ARG A 73 -19.05 -3.55 14.33
N ASP A 74 -17.94 -3.62 15.06
CA ASP A 74 -16.81 -2.71 14.95
C ASP A 74 -15.61 -3.35 14.21
N PHE A 75 -15.78 -4.59 13.71
CA PHE A 75 -14.76 -5.28 12.93
C PHE A 75 -14.47 -4.53 11.62
N ILE A 76 -13.25 -4.03 11.49
CA ILE A 76 -12.71 -3.44 10.27
C ILE A 76 -11.43 -4.22 9.91
N ASN A 77 -11.28 -4.60 8.65
CA ASN A 77 -10.07 -5.26 8.17
C ASN A 77 -9.76 -4.83 6.73
N THR A 78 -8.49 -4.89 6.36
CA THR A 78 -8.09 -4.63 4.98
C THR A 78 -7.85 -5.96 4.27
N ALA A 79 -8.60 -6.21 3.22
CA ALA A 79 -8.41 -7.34 2.33
C ALA A 79 -7.50 -6.95 1.17
N LEU A 80 -6.45 -7.75 0.96
CA LEU A 80 -5.54 -7.65 -0.16
C LEU A 80 -5.88 -8.77 -1.15
N VAL A 81 -6.22 -8.38 -2.38
CA VAL A 81 -6.46 -9.28 -3.50
C VAL A 81 -5.19 -9.30 -4.35
N LEU A 82 -4.50 -10.44 -4.36
CA LEU A 82 -3.31 -10.68 -5.17
C LEU A 82 -3.72 -11.43 -6.43
N THR A 83 -3.42 -10.85 -7.59
CA THR A 83 -3.71 -11.45 -8.90
C THR A 83 -2.40 -11.72 -9.63
N ASP A 84 -2.17 -12.97 -10.00
CA ASP A 84 -1.03 -13.37 -10.80
C ASP A 84 -1.42 -13.54 -12.27
N THR A 85 -0.66 -12.90 -13.15
CA THR A 85 -0.83 -12.99 -14.61
C THR A 85 0.17 -13.93 -15.27
N GLY A 86 1.03 -14.58 -14.49
CA GLY A 86 1.95 -15.62 -14.92
C GLY A 86 1.29 -16.99 -15.09
N GLY A 87 1.92 -17.88 -15.85
CA GLY A 87 1.43 -19.25 -16.09
C GLY A 87 1.84 -20.30 -15.06
N ARG A 88 2.52 -19.90 -13.97
CA ARG A 88 2.98 -20.78 -12.89
C ARG A 88 2.64 -20.11 -11.56
N ASP A 89 2.51 -20.92 -10.51
CA ASP A 89 2.29 -20.40 -9.17
C ASP A 89 3.43 -19.50 -8.71
N SER A 90 3.06 -18.38 -8.11
CA SER A 90 3.99 -17.35 -7.66
C SER A 90 3.96 -17.21 -6.14
N VAL A 91 5.13 -17.11 -5.52
CA VAL A 91 5.22 -16.86 -4.07
C VAL A 91 5.25 -15.36 -3.84
N THR A 92 4.39 -14.89 -2.93
CA THR A 92 4.32 -13.48 -2.53
C THR A 92 4.58 -13.38 -1.03
N TYR A 93 5.58 -12.60 -0.65
CA TYR A 93 5.97 -12.34 0.74
C TYR A 93 5.43 -10.99 1.17
N CYS A 94 4.77 -10.92 2.32
CA CYS A 94 4.14 -9.72 2.83
C CYS A 94 4.63 -9.37 4.24
N VAL A 95 4.80 -8.08 4.50
CA VAL A 95 5.15 -7.53 5.81
C VAL A 95 4.15 -6.43 6.16
N ALA A 96 3.58 -6.51 7.35
CA ALA A 96 2.74 -5.48 7.93
C ALA A 96 3.59 -4.51 8.76
N TYR A 97 3.40 -3.22 8.54
CA TYR A 97 4.06 -2.14 9.28
C TYR A 97 3.02 -1.27 9.97
N ASN A 98 3.31 -0.87 11.21
CA ASN A 98 2.50 0.12 11.92
C ASN A 98 2.79 1.55 11.42
N GLN A 99 2.08 2.54 11.97
CA GLN A 99 2.26 3.97 11.66
C GLN A 99 3.69 4.49 11.88
N ARG A 100 4.47 3.86 12.78
CA ARG A 100 5.87 4.21 13.06
C ARG A 100 6.85 3.58 12.06
N GLY A 101 6.36 2.77 11.13
CA GLY A 101 7.19 2.05 10.17
C GLY A 101 7.83 0.78 10.73
N ASN A 102 7.48 0.36 11.94
CA ASN A 102 8.00 -0.89 12.53
C ASN A 102 7.23 -2.07 11.96
N ALA A 103 7.95 -3.13 11.59
CA ALA A 103 7.33 -4.39 11.19
C ALA A 103 6.63 -5.03 12.41
N ILE A 104 5.35 -5.34 12.26
CA ILE A 104 4.53 -5.96 13.31
C ILE A 104 4.12 -7.40 12.96
N GLY A 105 4.34 -7.81 11.71
CA GLY A 105 3.81 -9.05 11.18
C GLY A 105 4.40 -9.43 9.83
N ARG A 106 4.51 -10.73 9.56
CA ARG A 106 5.05 -11.27 8.31
C ARG A 106 4.30 -12.54 7.94
N GLY A 107 4.08 -12.71 6.65
CA GLY A 107 3.53 -13.94 6.11
C GLY A 107 3.76 -14.02 4.62
N TYR A 108 3.56 -15.20 4.05
CA TYR A 108 3.68 -15.42 2.62
C TYR A 108 2.49 -16.23 2.12
N THR A 109 2.18 -16.10 0.84
CA THR A 109 1.15 -16.92 0.21
C THR A 109 1.57 -17.32 -1.19
N LYS A 110 1.04 -18.45 -1.65
CA LYS A 110 1.16 -18.91 -3.03
C LYS A 110 -0.05 -18.41 -3.80
N VAL A 111 0.20 -17.58 -4.80
CA VAL A 111 -0.80 -17.11 -5.74
C VAL A 111 -0.79 -18.07 -6.93
N PRO A 112 -1.90 -18.76 -7.24
CA PRO A 112 -1.94 -19.66 -8.36
C PRO A 112 -1.73 -18.91 -9.68
N GLY A 113 -1.02 -19.53 -10.63
CA GLY A 113 -0.80 -18.93 -11.96
C GLY A 113 -2.12 -18.68 -12.69
N ASN A 114 -2.26 -17.51 -13.34
CA ASN A 114 -3.51 -17.00 -13.92
C ASN A 114 -4.68 -16.99 -12.93
N GLY A 115 -4.38 -16.82 -11.65
CA GLY A 115 -5.34 -16.94 -10.57
C GLY A 115 -5.27 -15.79 -9.58
N VAL A 116 -6.09 -15.92 -8.54
CA VAL A 116 -6.28 -14.90 -7.53
C VAL A 116 -6.13 -15.52 -6.14
N ARG A 117 -5.51 -14.78 -5.23
CA ARG A 117 -5.40 -15.12 -3.81
C ARG A 117 -5.78 -13.94 -2.95
N LEU A 118 -6.50 -14.21 -1.87
CA LEU A 118 -6.92 -13.20 -0.92
C LEU A 118 -6.12 -13.34 0.38
N VAL A 119 -5.67 -12.23 0.93
CA VAL A 119 -4.94 -12.15 2.19
C VAL A 119 -5.57 -11.04 3.02
N PHE A 120 -5.89 -11.30 4.29
CA PHE A 120 -6.28 -10.21 5.19
C PHE A 120 -5.10 -9.63 5.91
N ALA A 121 -5.18 -8.34 6.23
CA ALA A 121 -4.18 -7.69 7.03
C ALA A 121 -4.06 -8.32 8.43
N SER A 122 -5.18 -8.78 9.00
CA SER A 122 -5.19 -9.51 10.28
C SER A 122 -4.42 -10.83 10.25
N ASP A 123 -4.33 -11.47 9.07
CA ASP A 123 -3.56 -12.72 8.90
C ASP A 123 -2.05 -12.45 9.07
N LEU A 124 -1.61 -11.22 8.76
CA LEU A 124 -0.21 -10.80 8.89
C LEU A 124 0.13 -10.31 10.30
N SER A 125 -0.79 -9.59 10.97
CA SER A 125 -0.57 -9.06 12.32
C SER A 125 -0.92 -10.04 13.45
N ASN A 126 -1.25 -11.29 13.13
CA ASN A 126 -1.78 -12.27 14.09
C ASN A 126 -3.01 -11.74 14.85
N GLY A 127 -3.85 -10.96 14.16
CA GLY A 127 -5.08 -10.42 14.74
C GLY A 127 -4.91 -9.22 15.67
N VAL A 128 -3.75 -8.57 15.65
CA VAL A 128 -3.55 -7.29 16.36
C VAL A 128 -4.16 -6.15 15.54
N ASP A 129 -4.87 -5.26 16.21
CA ASP A 129 -5.41 -4.02 15.63
C ASP A 129 -4.29 -3.05 15.31
N PHE A 130 -4.29 -2.52 14.09
CA PHE A 130 -3.31 -1.52 13.70
C PHE A 130 -3.75 -0.67 12.52
N LEU A 131 -3.11 0.49 12.46
CA LEU A 131 -3.11 1.39 11.33
C LEU A 131 -1.70 1.43 10.75
N GLY A 132 -1.57 1.44 9.43
CA GLY A 132 -0.25 1.52 8.80
C GLY A 132 -0.27 1.12 7.35
N LYS A 133 0.63 0.20 6.97
CA LYS A 133 0.71 -0.30 5.59
C LYS A 133 1.17 -1.75 5.53
N ILE A 134 0.77 -2.45 4.48
CA ILE A 134 1.34 -3.73 4.09
C ILE A 134 2.20 -3.52 2.85
N ARG A 135 3.39 -4.14 2.85
CA ARG A 135 4.22 -4.26 1.66
C ARG A 135 4.33 -5.73 1.29
N CYS A 136 3.96 -6.06 0.07
CA CYS A 136 4.17 -7.38 -0.49
C CYS A 136 5.20 -7.34 -1.61
N LYS A 137 5.98 -8.42 -1.74
CA LYS A 137 6.96 -8.62 -2.80
C LYS A 137 6.81 -10.00 -3.40
N SER A 138 6.73 -10.07 -4.71
CA SER A 138 6.84 -11.31 -5.48
C SER A 138 7.95 -11.18 -6.51
N ARG A 139 8.58 -12.30 -6.88
CA ARG A 139 9.54 -12.34 -8.01
C ARG A 139 8.82 -12.33 -9.36
N ASP A 140 7.54 -12.67 -9.36
CA ASP A 140 6.72 -12.85 -10.56
C ASP A 140 5.76 -11.66 -10.77
N ARG A 141 4.86 -11.77 -11.75
CA ARG A 141 3.94 -10.72 -12.19
C ARG A 141 2.65 -10.71 -11.38
N VAL A 142 2.81 -10.44 -10.08
CA VAL A 142 1.69 -10.33 -9.13
C VAL A 142 1.30 -8.87 -8.96
N SER A 143 0.04 -8.56 -9.24
CA SER A 143 -0.58 -7.26 -8.96
C SER A 143 -1.50 -7.36 -7.75
N GLY A 144 -1.68 -6.25 -7.03
CA GLY A 144 -2.54 -6.17 -5.87
C GLY A 144 -3.66 -5.14 -6.05
N THR A 145 -4.85 -5.47 -5.56
CA THR A 145 -5.88 -4.49 -5.20
C THR A 145 -6.25 -4.68 -3.74
N ALA A 146 -6.87 -3.68 -3.10
CA ALA A 146 -7.21 -3.81 -1.70
C ALA A 146 -8.51 -3.10 -1.36
N TYR A 147 -9.21 -3.67 -0.38
CA TYR A 147 -10.52 -3.22 0.05
C TYR A 147 -10.57 -3.18 1.57
N ILE A 148 -11.24 -2.18 2.11
CA ILE A 148 -11.62 -2.14 3.51
C ILE A 148 -12.94 -2.91 3.64
N ILE A 149 -12.95 -3.90 4.53
CA ILE A 149 -14.10 -4.73 4.88
C ILE A 149 -14.52 -4.38 6.30
N GLY A 150 -15.78 -4.01 6.49
CA GLY A 150 -16.40 -3.79 7.79
C GLY A 150 -17.91 -3.67 7.64
N ALA A 151 -18.54 -2.72 8.34
CA ALA A 151 -19.96 -2.39 8.13
C ALA A 151 -20.25 -1.93 6.69
N GLU A 152 -19.26 -1.31 6.03
CA GLU A 152 -19.31 -0.90 4.63
C GLU A 152 -18.07 -1.41 3.87
N PHE A 153 -18.22 -1.58 2.55
CA PHE A 153 -17.11 -1.93 1.66
C PHE A 153 -16.60 -0.66 0.98
N SER A 154 -15.29 -0.41 1.11
CA SER A 154 -14.64 0.72 0.45
C SER A 154 -13.35 0.29 -0.22
N ASP A 155 -13.10 0.80 -1.42
CA ASP A 155 -11.84 0.59 -2.13
C ASP A 155 -10.73 1.43 -1.50
N THR A 156 -9.50 0.91 -1.47
CA THR A 156 -8.34 1.65 -0.97
C THR A 156 -7.25 1.73 -2.01
N ARG A 157 -6.50 2.85 -1.97
CA ARG A 157 -5.43 3.08 -2.94
C ARG A 157 -4.34 2.02 -2.77
N VAL A 158 -4.04 1.30 -3.85
CA VAL A 158 -2.89 0.40 -3.93
C VAL A 158 -1.82 0.97 -4.84
N ASN A 159 -0.58 0.97 -4.35
CA ASN A 159 0.59 1.29 -5.17
C ASN A 159 1.23 -0.02 -5.66
N ASN A 160 1.03 -0.31 -6.94
CA ASN A 160 1.68 -1.42 -7.63
C ASN A 160 2.93 -0.90 -8.33
N LEU A 161 4.10 -1.32 -7.88
CA LEU A 161 5.38 -1.04 -8.51
C LEU A 161 5.90 -2.34 -9.12
N HIS A 162 6.12 -2.36 -10.42
CA HIS A 162 6.74 -3.49 -11.10
C HIS A 162 8.13 -3.09 -11.57
N ASP A 163 9.14 -3.87 -11.19
CA ASP A 163 10.53 -3.67 -11.61
C ASP A 163 11.10 -4.99 -12.18
N ARG A 164 12.39 -4.99 -12.56
CA ARG A 164 13.06 -6.19 -13.08
C ARG A 164 13.27 -7.27 -12.01
N ALA A 165 13.21 -6.91 -10.72
CA ALA A 165 13.37 -7.81 -9.59
C ALA A 165 12.03 -8.40 -9.09
N GLY A 166 10.90 -7.95 -9.67
CA GLY A 166 9.57 -8.50 -9.47
C GLY A 166 8.52 -7.42 -9.23
N SER A 167 7.51 -7.77 -8.44
CA SER A 167 6.37 -6.90 -8.14
C SER A 167 6.38 -6.52 -6.66
N VAL A 168 6.27 -5.21 -6.39
CA VAL A 168 6.12 -4.64 -5.05
C VAL A 168 4.76 -3.97 -4.94
N ILE A 169 3.98 -4.40 -3.96
CA ILE A 169 2.62 -3.91 -3.71
C ILE A 169 2.62 -3.23 -2.35
N SER A 170 2.13 -2.00 -2.27
CA SER A 170 2.03 -1.25 -1.02
C SER A 170 0.61 -0.73 -0.83
N VAL A 171 0.02 -1.05 0.32
CA VAL A 171 -1.39 -0.79 0.64
C VAL A 171 -1.50 -0.16 2.02
N PRO A 172 -2.22 0.95 2.20
CA PRO A 172 -2.55 1.46 3.52
C PRO A 172 -3.59 0.56 4.21
N VAL A 173 -3.42 0.34 5.50
CA VAL A 173 -4.19 -0.68 6.23
C VAL A 173 -4.85 -0.10 7.45
N VAL A 174 -6.08 -0.57 7.68
CA VAL A 174 -6.86 -0.40 8.89
C VAL A 174 -7.35 -1.76 9.37
N ILE A 175 -7.07 -2.09 10.64
CA ILE A 175 -7.71 -3.18 11.38
C ILE A 175 -8.23 -2.65 12.71
N SER A 176 -9.46 -3.00 13.03
CA SER A 176 -10.11 -2.82 14.33
C SER A 176 -10.89 -4.09 14.66
N ARG A 177 -10.83 -4.53 15.91
CA ARG A 177 -11.62 -5.62 16.49
C ARG A 177 -12.39 -5.14 17.71
#